data_AF-A0A7S0J2N4-F1
#
_entry.id   AF-A0A7S0J2N4-F1
#
_cell.length_a   1.000
_cell.length_b   1.000
_cell.length_c   1.000
_cell.angle_alpha   90.00
_cell.angle_beta   90.00
_cell.angle_gamma   90.00
#
_symmetry.space_group_name_H-M   'P 1'
#
loop_
_entity.id
_entity.type
_entity.pdbx_description
1 polymer ?
#
loop_
_entity_poly.entity_id
_entity_poly.type
_entity_poly.pdbx_seq_one_letter_code
_entity_poly.pdbx_strand_id
1 'polypeptide(L)'
;REREREREGEGEGEEGGEEEDDGEEDEEDEEEGDGEEEEEWTAPVMSRFAFFARRPFHPARLRKLLKRGRLDGVVRSSGVIWVATHPEDGILWNQVGNAMDLLPGEPWLDAKLPVAQWPADAPDWARAATHGDRRIELGFVGMDANVAA
;
A
#
# COMPACT_ATOMS: atom_id res chain seq x y z
N ARG A 1 29.07 -28.27 91.30
CA ARG A 1 28.86 -27.68 89.96
C ARG A 1 29.88 -28.36 89.05
N GLU A 2 29.82 -29.69 88.91
CA GLU A 2 28.75 -30.53 88.31
C GLU A 2 28.77 -30.29 86.79
N ARG A 3 29.31 -31.16 85.92
CA ARG A 3 29.93 -32.51 86.00
C ARG A 3 29.06 -33.72 85.56
N GLU A 4 29.58 -34.39 84.53
CA GLU A 4 29.02 -35.40 83.60
C GLU A 4 30.02 -36.59 83.47
N ARG A 5 29.94 -37.61 82.60
CA ARG A 5 28.91 -38.57 82.09
C ARG A 5 27.47 -38.13 81.72
N GLU A 6 26.80 -38.77 80.76
CA GLU A 6 27.12 -39.92 79.86
C GLU A 6 28.11 -39.56 78.70
N ARG A 7 28.45 -40.31 77.64
CA ARG A 7 27.85 -41.35 76.74
C ARG A 7 27.56 -42.75 77.29
N GLU A 8 26.48 -43.36 76.76
CA GLU A 8 26.38 -44.80 76.43
C GLU A 8 25.36 -45.06 75.30
N GLY A 9 25.47 -46.20 74.60
CA GLY A 9 24.66 -46.56 73.43
C GLY A 9 25.49 -47.29 72.36
N GLU A 10 25.56 -48.62 72.47
CA GLU A 10 26.22 -49.52 71.51
C GLU A 10 25.15 -50.36 70.79
N GLY A 11 25.39 -50.74 69.54
CA GLY A 11 24.50 -51.56 68.73
C GLY A 11 25.21 -52.02 67.46
N GLU A 12 25.27 -53.33 67.26
CA GLU A 12 25.90 -54.01 66.11
C GLU A 12 24.83 -54.68 65.23
N GLY A 13 25.17 -54.97 63.97
CA GLY A 13 24.31 -55.63 62.98
C GLY A 13 23.63 -54.65 61.99
N GLU A 14 23.37 -55.01 60.74
CA GLU A 14 23.74 -56.26 60.02
C GLU A 14 23.76 -55.97 58.49
N GLU A 15 24.07 -56.97 57.65
CA GLU A 15 24.37 -56.80 56.20
C GLU A 15 23.12 -56.69 55.29
N GLY A 16 23.24 -56.02 54.12
CA GLY A 16 22.30 -56.18 52.98
C GLY A 16 22.15 -54.98 52.03
N GLY A 17 22.10 -55.24 50.70
CA GLY A 17 21.94 -54.22 49.62
C GLY A 17 23.29 -53.60 49.21
N GLU A 18 23.91 -53.86 48.05
CA GLU A 18 23.46 -54.18 46.68
C GLU A 18 22.76 -53.01 45.95
N GLU A 19 23.57 -52.31 45.13
CA GLU A 19 23.23 -51.66 43.84
C GLU A 19 22.25 -50.44 43.93
N GLU A 20 22.18 -49.50 42.98
CA GLU A 20 22.71 -49.37 41.60
C GLU A 20 23.52 -48.05 41.40
N ASP A 21 24.07 -47.83 40.20
CA ASP A 21 24.84 -46.65 39.77
C ASP A 21 24.18 -46.07 38.50
N ASP A 22 23.22 -45.14 38.67
CA ASP A 22 22.35 -44.59 37.63
C ASP A 22 22.69 -43.14 37.27
N GLY A 23 23.88 -42.95 36.71
CA GLY A 23 24.29 -41.71 36.05
C GLY A 23 23.57 -41.49 34.71
N GLU A 24 22.28 -41.16 34.74
CA GLU A 24 21.50 -40.78 33.55
C GLU A 24 21.53 -39.25 33.36
N GLU A 25 22.39 -38.80 32.43
CA GLU A 25 22.46 -37.42 31.94
C GLU A 25 21.30 -37.15 30.96
N ASP A 26 20.06 -37.22 31.45
CA ASP A 26 18.84 -37.17 30.64
C ASP A 26 18.59 -35.79 30.00
N GLU A 27 19.16 -35.68 28.81
CA GLU A 27 18.70 -35.07 27.55
C GLU A 27 18.03 -33.68 27.55
N GLU A 28 18.44 -32.90 26.56
CA GLU A 28 18.07 -31.52 26.30
C GLU A 28 16.62 -31.41 25.81
N ASP A 29 15.65 -31.34 26.73
CA ASP A 29 14.33 -30.73 26.47
C ASP A 29 14.50 -29.19 26.30
N GLU A 30 15.28 -28.79 25.31
CA GLU A 30 15.07 -27.51 24.64
C GLU A 30 13.70 -27.58 23.95
N GLU A 31 12.64 -27.18 24.65
CA GLU A 31 11.41 -26.76 23.99
C GLU A 31 11.76 -25.57 23.08
N GLU A 32 12.18 -25.87 21.85
CA GLU A 32 11.95 -25.02 20.67
C GLU A 32 10.43 -24.90 20.52
N GLY A 33 9.82 -24.08 21.39
CA GLY A 33 8.43 -23.72 21.32
C GLY A 33 8.21 -23.04 19.99
N ASP A 34 7.67 -23.79 19.03
CA ASP A 34 7.42 -23.35 17.66
C ASP A 34 6.54 -22.10 17.73
N GLY A 35 7.22 -20.96 17.58
CA GLY A 35 6.63 -19.65 17.66
C GLY A 35 5.85 -19.41 16.39
N GLU A 36 4.65 -20.00 16.31
CA GLU A 36 3.67 -19.73 15.27
C GLU A 36 3.36 -18.23 15.28
N GLU A 37 4.14 -17.45 14.53
CA GLU A 37 3.93 -16.02 14.32
C GLU A 37 2.61 -15.87 13.56
N GLU A 38 1.50 -15.74 14.30
CA GLU A 38 0.18 -15.42 13.75
C GLU A 38 0.27 -14.06 13.02
N GLU A 39 0.59 -14.08 11.73
CA GLU A 39 0.63 -12.90 10.87
C GLU A 39 -0.73 -12.17 10.94
N GLU A 40 -0.80 -11.07 11.69
CA GLU A 40 -2.03 -10.30 11.88
C GLU A 40 -2.55 -9.81 10.51
N TRP A 41 -3.58 -10.49 10.00
CA TRP A 41 -4.08 -10.25 8.65
C TRP A 41 -4.64 -8.83 8.52
N THR A 42 -3.80 -7.92 8.05
CA THR A 42 -4.13 -6.52 7.84
C THR A 42 -4.85 -6.37 6.52
N ALA A 43 -6.14 -5.99 6.58
CA ALA A 43 -6.93 -5.73 5.38
C ALA A 43 -6.36 -4.54 4.56
N PRO A 44 -6.26 -4.64 3.22
CA PRO A 44 -5.68 -3.59 2.38
C PRO A 44 -6.52 -2.31 2.38
N VAL A 45 -5.87 -1.15 2.40
CA VAL A 45 -6.54 0.15 2.59
C VAL A 45 -7.01 0.71 1.26
N MET A 46 -8.34 0.77 1.07
CA MET A 46 -8.92 1.44 -0.10
C MET A 46 -8.76 2.96 -0.02
N SER A 47 -8.11 3.56 -1.01
CA SER A 47 -7.94 5.01 -1.15
C SER A 47 -8.62 5.56 -2.41
N ARG A 48 -9.06 6.82 -2.34
CA ARG A 48 -9.58 7.59 -3.48
C ARG A 48 -8.94 8.97 -3.50
N PHE A 49 -8.39 9.34 -4.66
CA PHE A 49 -7.72 10.63 -4.86
C PHE A 49 -8.01 11.17 -6.26
N ALA A 50 -7.58 12.41 -6.51
CA ALA A 50 -7.76 13.07 -7.81
C ALA A 50 -6.52 13.88 -8.20
N PHE A 51 -6.19 13.88 -9.49
CA PHE A 51 -5.11 14.66 -10.08
C PHE A 51 -5.71 15.75 -10.98
N PHE A 52 -5.31 17.01 -10.74
CA PHE A 52 -5.75 18.18 -11.50
C PHE A 52 -4.54 18.94 -12.04
N ALA A 53 -4.51 19.24 -13.34
CA ALA A 53 -3.44 20.04 -13.94
C ALA A 53 -3.92 20.91 -15.11
N ARG A 54 -3.54 22.20 -15.10
CA ARG A 54 -3.75 23.15 -16.23
C ARG A 54 -2.55 23.19 -17.18
N ARG A 55 -1.98 22.01 -17.48
CA ARG A 55 -0.85 21.80 -18.39
C ARG A 55 -1.03 20.45 -19.09
N PRO A 56 -0.61 20.28 -20.36
CA PRO A 56 -0.84 19.04 -21.08
C PRO A 56 0.14 17.95 -20.64
N PHE A 57 -0.27 16.68 -20.79
CA PHE A 57 0.66 15.57 -20.72
C PHE A 57 1.63 15.61 -21.92
N HIS A 58 2.92 15.39 -21.62
CA HIS A 58 3.95 15.24 -22.64
C HIS A 58 3.77 13.91 -23.38
N PRO A 59 3.63 13.89 -24.72
CA PRO A 59 3.16 12.73 -25.48
C PRO A 59 4.05 11.49 -25.28
N ALA A 60 5.38 11.66 -25.21
CA ALA A 60 6.29 10.55 -24.98
C ALA A 60 6.24 9.99 -23.54
N ARG A 61 5.85 10.80 -22.55
CA ARG A 61 5.68 10.35 -21.15
C ARG A 61 4.37 9.58 -21.00
N LEU A 62 3.27 10.12 -21.53
CA LEU A 62 1.98 9.44 -21.61
C LEU A 62 2.10 8.09 -22.35
N ARG A 63 2.77 8.06 -23.50
CA ARG A 63 3.02 6.81 -24.24
C ARG A 63 3.88 5.80 -23.48
N LYS A 64 4.82 6.25 -22.62
CA LYS A 64 5.56 5.34 -21.72
C LYS A 64 4.65 4.77 -20.62
N LEU A 65 3.75 5.58 -20.07
CA LEU A 65 2.77 5.16 -19.07
C LEU A 65 1.78 4.13 -19.64
N LEU A 66 1.16 4.43 -20.78
CA LEU A 66 0.24 3.51 -21.47
C LEU A 66 0.91 2.18 -21.82
N LYS A 67 2.18 2.21 -22.27
CA LYS A 67 2.98 0.99 -22.52
C LYS A 67 3.33 0.20 -21.25
N ARG A 68 3.23 0.78 -20.06
CA ARG A 68 3.35 0.06 -18.78
C ARG A 68 2.07 -0.72 -18.45
N GLY A 69 0.93 -0.28 -18.98
CA GLY A 69 -0.40 -0.88 -18.75
C GLY A 69 -0.96 -0.70 -17.34
N ARG A 70 -0.16 -0.26 -16.37
CA ARG A 70 -0.57 -0.16 -14.95
C ARG A 70 -0.09 1.09 -14.23
N LEU A 71 -0.89 1.48 -13.24
CA LEU A 71 -0.57 2.38 -12.14
C LEU A 71 -0.57 1.52 -10.88
N ASP A 72 0.52 1.50 -10.11
CA ASP A 72 0.63 0.56 -8.98
C ASP A 72 -0.35 0.94 -7.86
N GLY A 73 -1.00 -0.05 -7.25
CA GLY A 73 -2.12 0.11 -6.30
C GLY A 73 -3.46 0.57 -6.92
N VAL A 74 -3.49 1.18 -8.10
CA VAL A 74 -4.72 1.76 -8.68
C VAL A 74 -5.56 0.70 -9.38
N VAL A 75 -6.72 0.39 -8.79
CA VAL A 75 -7.73 -0.55 -9.31
C VAL A 75 -8.52 0.07 -10.47
N ARG A 76 -8.86 1.35 -10.38
CA ARG A 76 -9.60 2.09 -11.42
C ARG A 76 -9.15 3.55 -11.48
N SER A 77 -9.10 4.12 -12.68
CA SER A 77 -9.06 5.58 -12.85
C SER A 77 -9.85 6.04 -14.08
N SER A 78 -10.39 7.25 -14.01
CA SER A 78 -11.24 7.80 -15.06
C SER A 78 -11.29 9.33 -15.03
N GLY A 79 -11.44 9.95 -16.19
CA GLY A 79 -11.61 11.41 -16.31
C GLY A 79 -11.24 11.93 -17.70
N VAL A 80 -10.73 13.16 -17.77
CA VAL A 80 -10.31 13.82 -19.01
C VAL A 80 -8.84 14.23 -18.96
N ILE A 81 -8.14 14.12 -20.08
CA ILE A 81 -6.74 14.52 -20.23
C ILE A 81 -6.58 15.50 -21.40
N TRP A 82 -5.70 16.48 -21.22
CA TRP A 82 -5.16 17.32 -22.28
C TRP A 82 -3.77 16.80 -22.67
N VAL A 83 -3.48 16.66 -23.97
CA VAL A 83 -2.22 16.11 -24.50
C VAL A 83 -1.60 17.10 -25.48
N ALA A 84 -0.29 17.33 -25.38
CA ALA A 84 0.35 18.46 -26.09
C ALA A 84 0.33 18.36 -27.63
N THR A 85 -0.02 17.19 -28.19
CA THR A 85 -0.19 16.96 -29.65
C THR A 85 -1.64 17.02 -30.12
N HIS A 86 -2.60 17.05 -29.20
CA HIS A 86 -4.03 17.20 -29.46
C HIS A 86 -4.53 18.37 -28.59
N PRO A 87 -4.18 19.61 -28.96
CA PRO A 87 -4.50 20.78 -28.13
C PRO A 87 -5.99 21.14 -28.17
N GLU A 88 -6.71 20.82 -29.25
CA GLU A 88 -8.11 21.22 -29.43
C GLU A 88 -9.10 20.20 -28.85
N ASP A 89 -8.70 18.94 -28.71
CA ASP A 89 -9.58 17.84 -28.31
C ASP A 89 -9.38 17.46 -26.83
N GLY A 90 -10.48 17.33 -26.09
CA GLY A 90 -10.50 16.57 -24.84
C GLY A 90 -10.32 15.08 -25.14
N ILE A 91 -9.54 14.37 -24.33
CA ILE A 91 -9.40 12.92 -24.44
C ILE A 91 -9.90 12.29 -23.15
N LEU A 92 -10.88 11.39 -23.26
CA LEU A 92 -11.40 10.65 -22.13
C LEU A 92 -10.43 9.53 -21.77
N TRP A 93 -10.08 9.44 -20.49
CA TRP A 93 -9.25 8.38 -19.91
C TRP A 93 -10.14 7.40 -19.15
N ASN A 94 -9.94 6.10 -19.38
CA ASN A 94 -10.56 5.02 -18.60
C ASN A 94 -9.52 3.91 -18.34
N GLN A 95 -9.42 3.47 -17.09
CA GLN A 95 -8.53 2.37 -16.69
C GLN A 95 -9.23 1.47 -15.68
N VAL A 96 -9.13 0.16 -15.86
CA VAL A 96 -9.57 -0.87 -14.92
C VAL A 96 -8.52 -1.96 -14.86
N GLY A 97 -7.91 -2.16 -13.69
CA GLY A 97 -6.75 -3.04 -13.54
C GLY A 97 -5.63 -2.67 -14.50
N ASN A 98 -5.20 -3.62 -15.33
CA ASN A 98 -4.13 -3.42 -16.33
C ASN A 98 -4.63 -3.01 -17.73
N ALA A 99 -5.93 -2.71 -17.90
CA ALA A 99 -6.49 -2.18 -19.13
C ALA A 99 -6.56 -0.65 -19.07
N MET A 100 -6.14 0.04 -20.14
CA MET A 100 -6.14 1.49 -20.27
C MET A 100 -6.64 1.91 -21.66
N ASP A 101 -7.75 2.62 -21.71
CA ASP A 101 -8.38 3.14 -22.93
C ASP A 101 -8.28 4.66 -22.98
N LEU A 102 -8.04 5.19 -24.18
CA LEU A 102 -8.22 6.60 -24.51
C LEU A 102 -9.28 6.72 -25.59
N LEU A 103 -10.31 7.55 -25.34
CA LEU A 103 -11.40 7.80 -26.27
C LEU A 103 -11.47 9.30 -26.63
N PRO A 104 -11.96 9.68 -27.82
CA PRO A 104 -12.30 11.07 -28.11
C PRO A 104 -13.31 11.61 -27.09
N GLY A 105 -13.03 12.78 -26.53
CA GLY A 105 -13.96 13.56 -25.72
C GLY A 105 -14.51 14.75 -26.50
N GLU A 106 -15.06 15.72 -25.78
CA GLU A 106 -15.52 16.98 -26.37
C GLU A 106 -14.33 17.92 -26.66
N PRO A 107 -14.41 18.78 -27.71
CA PRO A 107 -13.42 19.82 -27.94
C PRO A 107 -13.35 20.85 -26.80
N TRP A 108 -12.16 21.38 -26.54
CA TRP A 108 -11.96 22.41 -25.52
C TRP A 108 -12.43 23.79 -25.95
N LEU A 109 -12.86 24.61 -24.99
CA LEU A 109 -13.21 26.01 -25.20
C LEU A 109 -11.93 26.86 -25.25
N ASP A 110 -11.60 27.42 -26.41
CA ASP A 110 -10.42 28.30 -26.53
C ASP A 110 -10.63 29.66 -25.87
N ALA A 111 -9.58 30.17 -25.22
CA ALA A 111 -9.55 31.49 -24.57
C ALA A 111 -9.97 32.66 -25.49
N LYS A 112 -9.84 32.50 -26.82
CA LYS A 112 -10.16 33.53 -27.82
C LYS A 112 -11.64 33.51 -28.26
N LEU A 113 -12.44 32.53 -27.82
CA LEU A 113 -13.87 32.48 -28.16
C LEU A 113 -14.60 33.71 -27.59
N PRO A 114 -15.44 34.42 -28.39
CA PRO A 114 -16.24 35.54 -27.90
C PRO A 114 -17.09 35.14 -26.70
N VAL A 115 -17.23 36.03 -25.70
CA VAL A 115 -17.93 35.74 -24.43
C VAL A 115 -19.34 35.18 -24.62
N ALA A 116 -20.05 35.60 -25.67
CA ALA A 116 -21.40 35.11 -26.01
C ALA A 116 -21.46 33.66 -26.56
N GLN A 117 -20.31 33.03 -26.84
CA GLN A 117 -20.20 31.63 -27.26
C GLN A 117 -19.79 30.69 -26.11
N TRP A 118 -19.41 31.23 -24.95
CA TRP A 118 -19.07 30.42 -23.78
C TRP A 118 -20.35 29.91 -23.08
N PRO A 119 -20.42 28.62 -22.70
CA PRO A 119 -21.48 28.10 -21.85
C PRO A 119 -21.61 28.89 -20.53
N ALA A 120 -22.81 28.90 -19.96
CA ALA A 120 -23.13 29.62 -18.72
C ALA A 120 -22.57 28.92 -17.46
N ASP A 121 -22.31 27.62 -17.57
CA ASP A 121 -21.71 26.72 -16.59
C ASP A 121 -20.19 26.50 -16.80
N ALA A 122 -19.61 27.13 -17.83
CA ALA A 122 -18.17 27.04 -18.08
C ALA A 122 -17.36 27.66 -16.91
N PRO A 123 -16.26 27.03 -16.44
CA PRO A 123 -15.57 27.48 -15.24
C PRO A 123 -15.03 28.91 -15.32
N ASP A 124 -15.24 29.72 -14.27
CA ASP A 124 -14.82 31.13 -14.22
C ASP A 124 -13.34 31.35 -14.57
N TRP A 125 -12.47 30.44 -14.13
CA TRP A 125 -11.03 30.51 -14.37
C TRP A 125 -10.63 30.28 -15.83
N ALA A 126 -11.46 29.61 -16.63
CA ALA A 126 -11.12 29.18 -17.98
C ALA A 126 -11.01 30.37 -18.94
N ARG A 127 -11.92 31.34 -18.84
CA ARG A 127 -11.96 32.55 -19.69
C ARG A 127 -10.72 33.44 -19.51
N ALA A 128 -10.08 33.37 -18.34
CA ALA A 128 -8.86 34.11 -18.03
C ALA A 128 -7.56 33.30 -18.23
N ALA A 129 -7.66 32.00 -18.54
CA ALA A 129 -6.50 31.14 -18.73
C ALA A 129 -5.99 31.21 -20.18
N THR A 130 -4.66 31.21 -20.36
CA THR A 130 -3.99 31.26 -21.69
C THR A 130 -4.45 30.20 -22.68
N HIS A 131 -4.99 29.09 -22.17
CA HIS A 131 -5.39 27.91 -22.93
C HIS A 131 -6.89 27.60 -22.78
N GLY A 132 -7.71 28.53 -22.28
CA GLY A 132 -9.14 28.29 -22.07
C GLY A 132 -9.40 27.25 -20.97
N ASP A 133 -10.38 26.36 -21.16
CA ASP A 133 -10.73 25.35 -20.15
C ASP A 133 -9.85 24.07 -20.20
N ARG A 134 -8.87 24.03 -21.10
CA ARG A 134 -7.92 22.91 -21.33
C ARG A 134 -7.23 22.45 -20.04
N ARG A 135 -7.44 21.19 -19.67
CA ARG A 135 -7.01 20.64 -18.38
C ARG A 135 -6.85 19.11 -18.37
N ILE A 136 -6.27 18.61 -17.31
CA ILE A 136 -6.31 17.21 -16.90
C ILE A 136 -7.09 17.14 -15.59
N GLU A 137 -8.09 16.26 -15.54
CA GLU A 137 -8.86 15.93 -14.34
C GLU A 137 -9.04 14.41 -14.31
N LEU A 138 -8.38 13.73 -13.37
CA LEU A 138 -8.41 12.27 -13.25
C LEU A 138 -8.78 11.89 -11.82
N GLY A 139 -9.82 11.07 -11.65
CA GLY A 139 -10.12 10.40 -10.38
C GLY A 139 -9.54 8.99 -10.35
N PHE A 140 -9.00 8.60 -9.21
CA PHE A 140 -8.36 7.29 -8.98
C PHE A 140 -8.99 6.60 -7.78
N VAL A 141 -9.14 5.28 -7.85
CA VAL A 141 -9.50 4.39 -6.73
C VAL A 141 -8.47 3.26 -6.71
N GLY A 142 -7.90 2.98 -5.54
CA GLY A 142 -6.86 1.98 -5.38
C GLY A 142 -6.88 1.28 -4.02
N MET A 143 -6.08 0.22 -3.91
CA MET A 143 -5.70 -0.42 -2.65
C MET A 143 -4.24 -0.08 -2.40
N ASP A 144 -3.94 0.50 -1.24
CA ASP A 144 -2.60 0.91 -0.78
C ASP A 144 -1.87 1.84 -1.77
N ALA A 145 -2.65 2.53 -2.62
CA ALA A 145 -2.14 3.35 -3.72
C ALA A 145 -1.51 4.64 -3.19
N ASN A 146 -0.19 4.75 -3.34
CA ASN A 146 0.57 5.93 -2.93
C ASN A 146 0.17 7.15 -3.78
N VAL A 147 -0.24 8.23 -3.10
CA VAL A 147 -0.74 9.49 -3.70
C VAL A 147 0.41 10.46 -4.01
N ALA A 148 1.65 10.17 -3.60
CA ALA A 148 2.83 11.02 -3.79
C ALA A 148 3.78 10.46 -4.87
N ALA A 149 3.74 11.04 -6.08
CA ALA A 149 4.65 10.79 -7.21
C ALA A 149 4.74 11.99 -8.17
#